data_AF-A0A2U2ZUK1-F1
#
_entry.id   AF-A0A2U2ZUK1-F1
#
_cell.length_a   1.000
_cell.length_b   1.000
_cell.length_c   1.000
_cell.angle_alpha   90.00
_cell.angle_beta   90.00
_cell.angle_gamma   90.00
#
_symmetry.space_group_name_H-M   'P 1'
#
loop_
_entity.id
_entity.type
_entity.pdbx_description
1 polymer ?
#
loop_
_entity_poly.entity_id
_entity_poly.type
_entity_poly.pdbx_seq_one_letter_code
_entity_poly.pdbx_strand_id
1 'polypeptide(L)'
;MTRYYASPDGLSFATTGDGPIAGPSLPDDWTEITAEEYQARIAAAREEADANAAEFIAADGDVPPPPEGTPPPVVPIDELPVGDGSTGGGQ
;
A
#
# COMPACT_ATOMS: atom_id res chain seq x y z
N MET A 1 -6.97 1.66 -29.10
CA MET A 1 -7.39 0.33 -28.59
C MET A 1 -6.65 0.07 -27.29
N THR A 2 -7.30 -0.47 -26.25
CA THR A 2 -6.66 -0.77 -24.96
C THR A 2 -5.98 -2.13 -25.01
N ARG A 3 -4.74 -2.19 -24.57
CA ARG A 3 -3.96 -3.43 -24.45
C ARG A 3 -3.72 -3.71 -22.97
N TYR A 4 -3.71 -4.98 -22.62
CA TYR A 4 -3.63 -5.45 -21.24
C TYR A 4 -2.37 -6.28 -21.08
N TYR A 5 -1.64 -6.07 -20.00
CA TYR A 5 -0.38 -6.77 -19.75
C TYR A 5 -0.30 -7.31 -18.33
N ALA A 6 0.39 -8.44 -18.19
CA ALA A 6 0.76 -9.02 -16.91
C ALA A 6 2.28 -9.13 -16.80
N SER A 7 2.79 -8.92 -15.60
CA SER A 7 4.19 -9.20 -15.26
C SER A 7 4.48 -10.70 -15.33
N PRO A 8 5.75 -11.10 -15.54
CA PRO A 8 6.15 -12.51 -15.56
C PRO A 8 5.92 -13.22 -14.22
N ASP A 9 6.03 -12.48 -13.11
CA ASP A 9 5.69 -12.92 -11.76
C ASP A 9 4.17 -13.07 -11.52
N GLY A 10 3.33 -12.52 -12.40
CA GLY A 10 1.88 -12.60 -12.30
C GLY A 10 1.26 -11.74 -11.20
N LEU A 11 2.05 -10.91 -10.51
CA LEU A 11 1.60 -10.08 -9.39
C LEU A 11 1.22 -8.66 -9.79
N SER A 12 1.69 -8.20 -10.96
CA SER A 12 1.48 -6.84 -11.45
C SER A 12 0.73 -6.85 -12.78
N PHE A 13 -0.17 -5.88 -12.94
CA PHE A 13 -1.01 -5.75 -14.12
C PHE A 13 -1.02 -4.30 -14.60
N ALA A 14 -1.05 -4.10 -15.91
CA ALA A 14 -1.08 -2.77 -16.50
C ALA A 14 -1.99 -2.71 -17.73
N THR A 15 -2.46 -1.50 -18.01
CA THR A 15 -3.23 -1.20 -19.22
C THR A 15 -2.51 -0.11 -19.99
N THR A 16 -2.37 -0.28 -21.30
CA THR A 16 -1.86 0.77 -22.19
C THR A 16 -2.97 1.17 -23.16
N GLY A 17 -3.16 2.48 -23.29
CA GLY A 17 -4.08 3.07 -24.25
C GLY A 17 -3.32 3.62 -25.45
N ASP A 18 -3.89 3.46 -26.64
CA ASP A 18 -3.42 4.10 -27.87
C ASP A 18 -3.80 5.60 -27.93
N GLY A 19 -3.58 6.32 -26.81
CA GLY A 19 -3.92 7.72 -26.65
C GLY A 19 -2.76 8.65 -26.99
N PRO A 20 -3.00 9.97 -27.11
CA PRO A 20 -1.95 10.97 -27.33
C PRO A 20 -0.99 11.10 -26.13
N ILE A 21 -1.40 10.59 -24.97
CA ILE A 21 -0.55 10.46 -23.80
C ILE A 21 0.11 9.10 -23.89
N ALA A 22 1.45 9.08 -23.99
CA ALA A 22 2.21 7.86 -23.94
C ALA A 22 1.79 7.07 -22.68
N GLY A 23 1.31 5.85 -22.90
CA GLY A 23 1.00 4.93 -21.80
C GLY A 23 2.24 4.63 -20.97
N PRO A 24 2.09 3.95 -19.82
CA PRO A 24 3.24 3.55 -19.01
C PRO A 24 4.22 2.75 -19.88
N SER A 25 5.51 3.10 -19.82
CA SER A 25 6.56 2.27 -20.39
C SER A 25 6.61 0.96 -19.61
N LEU A 26 6.18 -0.12 -20.25
CA LEU A 26 6.19 -1.45 -19.65
C LEU A 26 7.58 -2.08 -19.83
N PRO A 27 8.06 -2.86 -18.84
CA PRO A 27 9.25 -3.68 -19.01
C PRO A 27 9.07 -4.70 -20.14
N ASP A 28 10.15 -5.03 -20.85
CA ASP A 28 10.12 -5.92 -22.02
C ASP A 28 9.63 -7.35 -21.71
N ASP A 29 9.72 -7.79 -20.45
CA ASP A 29 9.32 -9.14 -20.03
C ASP A 29 7.79 -9.27 -19.78
N TRP A 30 7.05 -8.18 -19.93
CA TRP A 30 5.60 -8.18 -19.71
C TRP A 30 4.86 -8.79 -20.90
N THR A 31 3.93 -9.69 -20.60
CA THR A 31 3.17 -10.41 -21.62
C THR A 31 1.81 -9.76 -21.83
N GLU A 32 1.45 -9.54 -23.11
CA GLU A 32 0.10 -9.08 -23.47
C GLU A 32 -0.92 -10.21 -23.23
N ILE A 33 -1.99 -9.89 -22.53
CA ILE A 33 -3.07 -10.80 -22.17
C ILE A 33 -4.41 -10.31 -22.71
N THR A 34 -5.41 -11.18 -22.74
CA THR A 34 -6.76 -10.79 -23.15
C THR A 34 -7.44 -9.93 -22.07
N ALA A 35 -8.44 -9.13 -22.49
CA ALA A 35 -9.25 -8.36 -21.55
C ALA A 35 -9.97 -9.26 -20.54
N GLU A 36 -10.45 -10.44 -20.98
CA GLU A 36 -11.11 -11.43 -20.12
C GLU A 36 -10.14 -11.98 -19.07
N GLU A 37 -8.92 -12.32 -19.46
CA GLU A 37 -7.89 -12.80 -18.52
C GLU A 37 -7.50 -11.71 -17.52
N TYR A 38 -7.34 -10.47 -17.97
CA TYR A 38 -7.05 -9.34 -17.09
C TYR A 38 -8.14 -9.16 -16.03
N GLN A 39 -9.42 -9.20 -16.42
CA GLN A 39 -10.55 -9.07 -15.49
C GLN A 39 -10.59 -10.24 -14.49
N ALA A 40 -10.36 -11.47 -14.95
CA ALA A 40 -10.33 -12.65 -14.07
C ALA A 40 -9.23 -12.53 -12.99
N ARG A 41 -8.03 -12.08 -13.37
CA ARG A 41 -6.91 -11.92 -12.43
C ARG A 41 -7.14 -10.78 -11.43
N ILE A 42 -7.70 -9.65 -11.85
CA ILE A 42 -8.09 -8.56 -10.95
C ILE A 42 -9.18 -9.02 -9.96
N ALA A 43 -10.13 -9.82 -10.41
CA ALA A 43 -11.18 -10.36 -9.55
C ALA A 43 -10.59 -11.29 -8.47
N ALA A 44 -9.69 -12.19 -8.86
CA ALA A 44 -8.98 -13.08 -7.92
C ALA A 44 -8.17 -12.28 -6.89
N ALA A 45 -7.38 -11.30 -7.33
CA ALA A 45 -6.58 -10.46 -6.43
C ALA A 45 -7.44 -9.67 -5.43
N ARG A 46 -8.66 -9.26 -5.84
CA ARG A 46 -9.61 -8.61 -4.93
C ARG A 46 -10.17 -9.57 -3.88
N GLU A 47 -10.50 -10.80 -4.27
CA GLU A 47 -10.99 -11.82 -3.36
C GLU A 47 -9.91 -12.19 -2.31
N GLU A 48 -8.66 -12.34 -2.75
CA GLU A 48 -7.53 -12.56 -1.84
C GLU A 48 -7.32 -11.36 -0.89
N ALA A 49 -7.40 -10.13 -1.40
CA ALA A 49 -7.26 -8.94 -0.56
C ALA A 49 -8.39 -8.83 0.48
N ASP A 50 -9.62 -9.20 0.12
CA ASP A 50 -10.77 -9.21 1.03
C ASP A 50 -10.59 -10.27 2.13
N ALA A 51 -10.13 -11.46 1.77
CA ALA A 51 -9.80 -12.52 2.72
C ALA A 51 -8.70 -12.09 3.70
N ASN A 52 -7.59 -11.53 3.19
CA ASN A 52 -6.49 -11.05 4.03
C ASN A 52 -6.92 -9.88 4.94
N ALA A 53 -7.77 -8.97 4.45
CA ALA A 53 -8.32 -7.89 5.25
C ALA A 53 -9.25 -8.42 6.36
N ALA A 54 -10.06 -9.44 6.07
CA ALA A 54 -10.91 -10.10 7.06
C ALA A 54 -10.07 -10.80 8.15
N GLU A 55 -8.95 -11.44 7.78
CA GLU A 55 -8.01 -12.03 8.75
C GLU A 55 -7.36 -10.96 9.65
N PHE A 56 -6.95 -9.82 9.08
CA PHE A 56 -6.40 -8.72 9.86
C PHE A 56 -7.42 -8.17 10.86
N ILE A 57 -8.66 -7.94 10.43
CA ILE A 57 -9.75 -7.47 11.32
C ILE A 57 -10.09 -8.51 12.39
N ALA A 58 -10.04 -9.80 12.06
CA ALA A 58 -10.24 -10.88 13.03
C ALA A 58 -9.11 -10.94 14.08
N ALA A 59 -7.88 -10.59 13.71
CA ALA A 59 -6.71 -10.56 14.58
C ALA A 59 -6.61 -9.29 15.46
N ASP A 60 -7.21 -8.17 15.06
CA ASP A 60 -7.22 -6.89 15.79
C ASP A 60 -7.95 -6.96 17.16
N GLY A 61 -8.66 -8.06 17.43
CA GLY A 61 -9.29 -8.34 18.73
C GLY A 61 -8.40 -9.04 19.76
N ASP A 62 -7.18 -9.49 19.40
CA ASP A 62 -6.31 -10.32 20.26
C ASP A 62 -5.05 -9.56 20.70
N VAL A 63 -5.21 -8.31 21.18
CA VAL A 63 -4.16 -7.72 22.02
C VAL A 63 -4.45 -8.16 23.45
N PRO A 64 -3.65 -9.07 24.06
CA PRO A 64 -3.83 -9.39 25.46
C PRO A 64 -3.74 -8.08 26.26
N PRO A 65 -4.64 -7.85 27.24
CA PRO A 65 -4.52 -6.67 28.07
C PRO A 65 -3.11 -6.63 28.66
N PRO A 66 -2.45 -5.45 28.71
CA PRO A 66 -1.16 -5.35 29.36
C PRO A 66 -1.31 -5.90 30.79
N PRO A 67 -0.32 -6.66 31.30
CA PRO A 67 -0.43 -7.21 32.64
C PRO A 67 -0.74 -6.08 33.63
N GLU A 68 -1.78 -6.28 34.44
CA GLU A 68 -2.21 -5.31 35.44
C GLU A 68 -1.00 -4.89 36.28
N GLY A 69 -0.63 -3.61 36.19
CA GLY A 69 0.52 -3.06 36.90
C GLY A 69 1.75 -2.72 36.04
N THR A 70 1.70 -2.87 34.72
CA THR A 70 2.74 -2.30 33.85
C THR A 70 2.54 -0.79 33.75
N PRO A 71 3.43 0.06 34.31
CA PRO A 71 3.30 1.50 34.17
C PRO A 71 3.38 1.87 32.67
N PRO A 72 2.65 2.89 32.21
CA PRO A 72 2.82 3.39 30.85
C PRO A 72 4.30 3.71 30.62
N PRO A 73 4.83 3.46 29.41
CA PRO A 73 6.20 3.82 29.09
C PRO A 73 6.37 5.34 29.31
N VAL A 74 7.16 5.72 30.31
CA VAL A 74 7.55 7.10 30.53
C VAL A 74 8.56 7.43 29.45
N VAL A 75 8.11 8.06 28.37
CA VAL A 75 9.00 8.64 27.38
C VAL A 75 9.77 9.78 28.08
N PRO A 76 11.11 9.74 28.16
CA PRO A 76 11.87 10.87 28.64
C PRO A 76 11.58 12.08 27.74
N ILE A 77 11.08 13.17 28.31
CA ILE A 77 10.78 14.41 27.58
C ILE A 77 12.07 15.05 26.99
N ASP A 78 13.25 14.54 27.40
CA ASP A 78 14.57 14.95 26.91
C ASP A 78 14.86 14.58 25.44
N GLU A 79 14.11 13.65 24.83
CA GLU A 79 14.32 13.23 23.43
C GLU A 79 13.38 13.87 22.40
N LEU A 80 12.49 14.79 22.81
CA LEU A 80 11.80 15.62 21.84
C LEU A 80 12.78 16.67 21.31
N PRO A 81 13.11 16.71 20.01
CA PRO A 81 13.83 17.84 19.45
C PRO A 81 12.96 19.08 19.65
N VAL A 82 13.34 19.93 20.61
CA VAL A 82 12.90 21.32 20.65
C VAL A 82 13.30 21.91 19.31
N GLY A 83 12.31 22.07 18.44
CA GLY A 83 12.45 22.84 17.22
C GLY A 83 12.82 24.26 17.60
N ASP A 84 14.10 24.59 17.41
CA ASP A 84 14.59 25.96 17.28
C ASP A 84 13.79 26.64 16.16
N GLY A 85 12.92 27.58 16.54
CA GLY A 85 11.89 28.11 15.66
C GLY A 85 11.35 29.46 16.11
N SER A 86 12.15 30.51 15.91
CA SER A 86 11.75 31.92 15.76
C SER A 86 10.93 32.58 16.88
N THR A 87 11.57 33.46 17.64
CA THR A 87 10.93 34.73 18.02
C THR A 87 11.86 35.87 17.64
N GLY A 88 11.42 36.63 16.63
CA GLY A 88 12.07 37.81 16.11
C GLY A 88 12.28 38.88 17.18
N GLY A 89 13.31 39.69 16.97
CA GLY A 89 13.70 40.76 17.88
C GLY A 89 12.80 41.99 17.87
N GLY A 90 13.22 42.94 18.68
CA GLY A 90 12.84 44.35 18.58
C GLY A 90 11.63 44.75 19.42
N GLN A 91 11.87 45.10 20.67
CA GLN A 91 11.83 46.50 21.14
C GLN A 91 12.33 46.61 22.58
#